data_AF-A0A9X3S327-F1
#
_entry.id   AF-A0A9X3S327-F1
#
_cell.length_a   1.000
_cell.length_b   1.000
_cell.length_c   1.000
_cell.angle_alpha   90.00
_cell.angle_beta   90.00
_cell.angle_gamma   90.00
#
_symmetry.space_group_name_H-M   'P 1'
#
loop_
_entity.id
_entity.type
_entity.pdbx_description
1 polymer ?
#
loop_
_entity_poly.entity_id
_entity_poly.type
_entity_poly.pdbx_seq_one_letter_code
_entity_poly.pdbx_strand_id
1 'polypeptide(L)'
;MADHPLDVLERRLEEAARRQLATPPRRSRRFLFLAAVLATFTAGGAAFAVTSLLPTGSPVAYRLGKPAPGKGYGTPVDGSVRMLTDSVKDPVGGLPWGLRSFATTRGYTCLQVGRVQDGKLGFVGRDRMFHELRPGVVTNPTQCVADDGAGHGFLALHYTALPAGADPLNCSTTPLTARSGLSACRTAELRSVDLGLLGASATALTARGGAKVDLLGPDRGYLLVGKGRAPQVKTVHGGAIMIVDDSRAALTPSSPKLTRVDYGARTCRVTTTTDPRGSCGDPPGFVPIPKPGNVDVRASVHARFIGAHALRIRFRAPVAVTGANAAYNVLVRLPHCDTSTAVGTDVEHNVAVGETVVKDIAVGSGCNGRYRVVVSYRSRRPYPRPGSSGLRYPGKIVDRVTVTKP
;
A
#
# COMPACT_ATOMS: atom_id res chain seq x y z
N MET A 1 80.24 3.50 -4.75
CA MET A 1 79.07 3.03 -5.52
C MET A 1 78.22 2.22 -4.57
N ALA A 2 77.08 2.76 -4.15
CA ALA A 2 76.14 2.07 -3.26
C ALA A 2 75.15 1.29 -4.13
N ASP A 3 74.98 0.00 -3.84
CA ASP A 3 74.06 -0.88 -4.57
C ASP A 3 72.62 -0.34 -4.51
N HIS A 4 71.93 -0.44 -5.64
CA HIS A 4 70.56 0.06 -5.80
C HIS A 4 69.59 -0.81 -4.96
N PRO A 5 68.68 -0.21 -4.18
CA PRO A 5 67.82 -0.94 -3.23
C PRO A 5 66.88 -1.97 -3.88
N LEU A 6 66.64 -1.89 -5.18
CA LEU A 6 65.87 -2.91 -5.92
C LEU A 6 66.67 -4.19 -6.15
N ASP A 7 67.98 -4.11 -6.34
CA ASP A 7 68.85 -5.28 -6.62
C ASP A 7 69.06 -6.14 -5.36
N VAL A 8 68.87 -5.54 -4.19
CA VAL A 8 68.86 -6.23 -2.89
C VAL A 8 67.52 -6.94 -2.66
N LEU A 9 66.42 -6.34 -3.12
CA LEU A 9 65.08 -6.91 -2.98
C LEU A 9 64.87 -8.12 -3.90
N GLU A 10 65.32 -8.03 -5.15
CA GLU A 10 65.22 -9.12 -6.12
C GLU A 10 65.99 -10.36 -5.66
N ARG A 11 67.24 -10.18 -5.20
CA ARG A 11 68.02 -11.27 -4.59
C ARG A 11 67.33 -11.92 -3.40
N ARG A 12 66.69 -11.12 -2.53
CA ARG A 12 65.96 -11.66 -1.38
C ARG A 12 64.71 -12.44 -1.79
N LEU A 13 64.03 -12.02 -2.85
CA LEU A 13 62.86 -12.72 -3.38
C LEU A 13 63.24 -14.04 -4.05
N GLU A 14 64.32 -14.05 -4.84
CA GLU A 14 64.83 -15.28 -5.46
C GLU A 14 65.33 -16.30 -4.42
N GLU A 15 66.02 -15.84 -3.38
CA GLU A 15 66.44 -16.70 -2.28
C GLU A 15 65.25 -17.27 -1.49
N ALA A 16 64.19 -16.48 -1.28
CA ALA A 16 62.99 -16.94 -0.60
C ALA A 16 62.22 -17.99 -1.43
N ALA A 17 62.13 -17.81 -2.75
CA ALA A 17 61.50 -18.76 -3.65
C ALA A 17 62.26 -20.10 -3.71
N ARG A 18 63.60 -20.07 -3.71
CA ARG A 18 64.42 -21.30 -3.69
C ARG A 18 64.28 -22.08 -2.38
N ARG A 19 64.08 -21.42 -1.24
CA ARG A 19 63.83 -22.08 0.05
C ARG A 19 62.48 -22.81 0.09
N GLN A 20 61.47 -22.28 -0.59
CA GLN A 20 60.15 -22.93 -0.66
C GLN A 20 60.15 -24.17 -1.56
N LEU A 21 60.96 -24.21 -2.61
CA LEU A 21 61.04 -25.34 -3.55
C LEU A 21 61.93 -26.49 -3.08
N ALA A 22 62.77 -26.30 -2.06
CA ALA A 22 63.74 -27.29 -1.59
C ALA A 22 63.29 -28.16 -0.40
N THR A 23 62.02 -28.13 0.01
CA THR A 23 61.56 -28.92 1.17
C THR A 23 60.85 -30.21 0.71
N PRO A 24 61.43 -31.41 0.92
CA PRO A 24 60.74 -32.65 0.62
C PRO A 24 59.61 -32.90 1.64
N PRO A 25 58.43 -33.38 1.23
CA PRO A 25 57.30 -33.54 2.12
C PRO A 25 57.50 -34.74 3.07
N ARG A 26 57.69 -34.46 4.37
CA ARG A 26 57.59 -35.47 5.43
C ARG A 26 56.12 -35.86 5.63
N ARG A 27 55.72 -37.00 5.08
CA ARG A 27 54.42 -37.65 5.28
C ARG A 27 54.19 -37.96 6.77
N SER A 28 53.42 -37.10 7.44
CA SER A 28 52.84 -37.36 8.76
C SER A 28 51.38 -37.82 8.58
N ARG A 29 51.12 -39.09 8.88
CA ARG A 29 49.77 -39.73 8.83
C ARG A 29 48.72 -39.05 9.72
N ARG A 30 49.09 -38.08 10.57
CA ARG A 30 48.17 -37.33 11.44
C ARG A 30 47.42 -36.19 10.72
N PHE A 31 47.87 -35.76 9.55
CA PHE A 31 47.20 -34.69 8.78
C PHE A 31 45.98 -35.18 7.96
N LEU A 32 45.88 -36.48 7.69
CA LEU A 32 44.78 -37.05 6.91
C LEU A 32 43.45 -37.10 7.67
N PHE A 33 43.48 -37.13 9.02
CA PHE A 33 42.25 -37.10 9.82
C PHE A 33 41.67 -35.67 9.97
N LEU A 34 42.51 -34.63 10.03
CA LEU A 34 42.02 -33.25 10.07
C LEU A 34 41.48 -32.76 8.71
N ALA A 35 42.06 -33.24 7.61
CA ALA A 35 41.57 -32.93 6.26
C ALA A 35 40.21 -33.59 5.97
N ALA A 36 39.93 -34.77 6.54
CA ALA A 36 38.66 -35.46 6.34
C ALA A 36 37.49 -34.77 7.07
N VAL A 37 37.71 -34.21 8.26
CA VAL A 37 36.67 -33.48 9.00
C VAL A 37 36.39 -32.11 8.37
N LEU A 38 37.41 -31.45 7.80
CA LEU A 38 37.24 -30.18 7.09
C LEU A 38 36.61 -30.36 5.69
N ALA A 39 36.81 -31.52 5.05
CA ALA A 39 36.23 -31.84 3.75
C ALA A 39 34.75 -32.29 3.81
N THR A 40 34.24 -32.70 4.97
CA THR A 40 32.80 -32.95 5.15
C THR A 40 31.98 -31.66 5.36
N PHE A 41 32.61 -30.51 5.63
CA PHE A 41 31.90 -29.23 5.76
C PHE A 41 31.74 -28.46 4.44
N THR A 42 32.34 -28.92 3.33
CA THR A 42 32.30 -28.21 2.04
C THR A 42 31.29 -28.78 1.03
N ALA A 43 30.59 -29.88 1.37
CA ALA A 43 29.55 -30.48 0.52
C ALA A 43 28.11 -30.15 0.94
N GLY A 44 27.93 -29.27 1.93
CA GLY A 44 26.62 -28.74 2.33
C GLY A 44 26.65 -27.22 2.29
N GLY A 45 26.41 -26.63 1.12
CA GLY A 45 26.27 -25.19 0.94
C GLY A 45 25.03 -24.65 1.65
N ALA A 46 25.04 -24.64 2.98
CA ALA A 46 24.16 -23.82 3.78
C ALA A 46 24.66 -22.38 3.65
N ALA A 47 24.09 -21.63 2.71
CA ALA A 47 24.17 -20.18 2.74
C ALA A 47 23.48 -19.70 4.01
N PHE A 48 24.23 -19.59 5.12
CA PHE A 48 23.79 -18.84 6.28
C PHE A 48 23.67 -17.38 5.84
N ALA A 49 22.45 -16.96 5.50
CA ALA A 49 22.13 -15.56 5.43
C ALA A 49 22.36 -15.00 6.84
N VAL A 50 23.45 -14.26 7.03
CA VAL A 50 23.61 -13.42 8.22
C VAL A 50 22.52 -12.36 8.12
N THR A 51 21.36 -12.64 8.70
CA THR A 51 20.34 -11.62 8.95
C THR A 51 20.89 -10.75 10.07
N SER A 52 21.69 -9.75 9.72
CA SER A 52 22.11 -8.73 10.67
C SER A 52 20.86 -8.06 11.22
N LEU A 53 20.58 -8.27 12.50
CA LEU A 53 19.54 -7.53 13.21
C LEU A 53 19.88 -6.05 13.14
N LEU A 54 18.94 -5.24 12.67
CA LEU A 54 19.09 -3.79 12.66
C LEU A 54 18.70 -3.22 14.02
N PRO A 55 19.31 -2.10 14.46
CA PRO A 55 18.81 -1.34 15.60
C PRO A 55 17.34 -0.97 15.38
N THR A 56 16.55 -1.00 16.45
CA THR A 56 15.13 -0.62 16.39
C THR A 56 14.96 0.86 16.69
N GLY A 57 14.36 1.58 15.76
CA GLY A 57 13.98 2.98 15.91
C GLY A 57 12.56 3.16 16.42
N SER A 58 12.10 4.41 16.50
CA SER A 58 10.72 4.72 16.88
C SER A 58 9.71 4.14 15.88
N PRO A 59 8.54 3.63 16.32
CA PRO A 59 7.51 3.14 15.41
C PRO A 59 7.06 4.19 14.41
N VAL A 60 6.61 3.74 13.23
CA VAL A 60 6.09 4.61 12.19
C VAL A 60 4.91 5.43 12.72
N ALA A 61 5.00 6.75 12.53
CA ALA A 61 3.97 7.69 12.96
C ALA A 61 2.70 7.62 12.10
N TYR A 62 1.55 7.92 12.70
CA TYR A 62 0.28 8.01 12.00
C TYR A 62 0.20 9.31 11.19
N ARG A 63 0.61 9.27 9.91
CA ARG A 63 0.65 10.46 9.04
C ARG A 63 -0.74 10.99 8.68
N LEU A 64 -1.76 10.14 8.68
CA LEU A 64 -3.16 10.50 8.39
C LEU A 64 -3.99 10.71 9.67
N GLY A 65 -3.33 10.97 10.80
CA GLY A 65 -3.95 11.03 12.13
C GLY A 65 -4.13 9.65 12.75
N LYS A 66 -4.23 9.61 14.09
CA LYS A 66 -4.47 8.36 14.83
C LYS A 66 -5.78 7.71 14.35
N PRO A 67 -5.79 6.38 14.09
CA PRO A 67 -7.02 5.66 13.79
C PRO A 67 -8.08 5.91 14.86
N ALA A 68 -9.31 6.17 14.42
CA ALA A 68 -10.45 6.39 15.30
C ALA A 68 -11.65 5.59 14.76
N PRO A 69 -12.41 4.86 15.60
CA PRO A 69 -13.36 3.86 15.11
C PRO A 69 -14.39 4.37 14.11
N GLY A 70 -14.84 5.62 14.29
CA GLY A 70 -15.84 6.26 13.43
C GLY A 70 -15.28 7.12 12.30
N LYS A 71 -13.97 7.37 12.19
CA LYS A 71 -13.39 8.31 11.21
C LYS A 71 -12.43 7.63 10.23
N GLY A 72 -12.25 8.21 9.05
CA GLY A 72 -11.29 7.71 8.04
C GLY A 72 -11.53 6.23 7.72
N TYR A 73 -10.50 5.39 7.85
CA TYR A 73 -10.61 3.94 7.70
C TYR A 73 -11.16 3.20 8.93
N GLY A 74 -11.35 3.86 10.07
CA GLY A 74 -11.64 3.20 11.35
C GLY A 74 -10.38 2.80 12.10
N THR A 75 -10.56 2.04 13.18
CA THR A 75 -9.47 1.32 13.87
C THR A 75 -9.44 -0.13 13.39
N PRO A 76 -8.29 -0.83 13.45
CA PRO A 76 -8.27 -2.28 13.32
C PRO A 76 -9.27 -2.92 14.30
N VAL A 77 -9.97 -3.97 13.85
CA VAL A 77 -10.84 -4.77 14.71
C VAL A 77 -9.98 -5.78 15.46
N ASP A 78 -10.17 -5.89 16.77
CA ASP A 78 -9.45 -6.87 17.60
C ASP A 78 -9.68 -8.30 17.09
N GLY A 79 -8.62 -9.11 17.09
CA GLY A 79 -8.66 -10.48 16.56
C GLY A 79 -8.68 -10.60 15.03
N SER A 80 -8.85 -9.50 14.28
CA SER A 80 -8.79 -9.52 12.80
C SER A 80 -7.38 -9.38 12.24
N VAL A 81 -6.43 -8.91 13.05
CA VAL A 81 -5.05 -8.67 12.64
C VAL A 81 -4.32 -10.00 12.45
N ARG A 82 -3.89 -10.30 11.23
CA ARG A 82 -3.26 -11.58 10.86
C ARG A 82 -1.99 -11.37 10.06
N MET A 83 -0.85 -11.84 10.58
CA MET A 83 0.36 -11.98 9.77
C MET A 83 0.13 -13.14 8.79
N LEU A 84 0.08 -12.85 7.49
CA LEU A 84 -0.14 -13.84 6.45
C LEU A 84 1.17 -14.56 6.07
N THR A 85 2.28 -13.81 6.05
CA THR A 85 3.63 -14.34 5.90
C THR A 85 4.63 -13.34 6.46
N ASP A 86 5.77 -13.81 6.91
CA ASP A 86 6.84 -13.03 7.50
C ASP A 86 8.24 -13.41 6.97
N SER A 87 8.28 -14.26 5.93
CA SER A 87 9.49 -15.00 5.53
C SER A 87 9.83 -14.88 4.04
N VAL A 88 9.12 -14.04 3.28
CA VAL A 88 9.38 -13.88 1.84
C VAL A 88 10.75 -13.25 1.64
N LYS A 89 11.67 -14.01 1.03
CA LYS A 89 13.06 -13.58 0.84
C LYS A 89 13.14 -12.35 -0.07
N ASP A 90 14.06 -11.44 0.26
CA ASP A 90 14.41 -10.36 -0.65
C ASP A 90 15.30 -10.88 -1.80
N PRO A 91 14.99 -10.56 -3.07
CA PRO A 91 15.76 -11.01 -4.22
C PRO A 91 17.20 -10.45 -4.33
N VAL A 92 17.57 -9.51 -3.46
CA VAL A 92 18.92 -8.89 -3.35
C VAL A 92 19.42 -8.95 -1.90
N GLY A 93 18.76 -9.72 -1.02
CA GLY A 93 19.14 -9.85 0.39
C GLY A 93 18.58 -8.75 1.31
N GLY A 94 18.85 -8.89 2.62
CA GLY A 94 18.30 -8.05 3.68
C GLY A 94 17.21 -8.78 4.49
N LEU A 95 16.55 -8.03 5.40
CA LEU A 95 15.43 -8.55 6.20
C LEU A 95 14.32 -9.13 5.30
N PRO A 96 13.65 -10.22 5.69
CA PRO A 96 12.56 -10.78 4.90
C PRO A 96 11.41 -9.77 4.75
N TRP A 97 10.60 -10.00 3.73
CA TRP A 97 9.35 -9.29 3.49
C TRP A 97 8.19 -10.03 4.17
N GLY A 98 7.28 -9.25 4.74
CA GLY A 98 6.06 -9.76 5.35
C GLY A 98 4.83 -9.09 4.80
N LEU A 99 3.70 -9.77 4.98
CA LEU A 99 2.36 -9.28 4.65
C LEU A 99 1.44 -9.54 5.82
N ARG A 100 0.69 -8.52 6.21
CA ARG A 100 -0.35 -8.59 7.23
C ARG A 100 -1.67 -8.10 6.68
N SER A 101 -2.77 -8.76 7.04
CA SER A 101 -4.13 -8.25 6.82
C SER A 101 -4.81 -7.88 8.14
N PHE A 102 -5.81 -7.00 8.06
CA PHE A 102 -6.72 -6.72 9.17
C PHE A 102 -8.03 -6.10 8.65
N ALA A 103 -9.11 -6.36 9.37
CA ALA A 103 -10.38 -5.67 9.17
C ALA A 103 -10.42 -4.38 10.01
N THR A 104 -11.26 -3.43 9.63
CA THR A 104 -11.46 -2.18 10.37
C THR A 104 -12.90 -1.99 10.81
N THR A 105 -13.10 -1.18 11.85
CA THR A 105 -14.43 -0.83 12.40
C THR A 105 -15.33 -0.08 11.42
N ARG A 106 -14.84 0.27 10.23
CA ARG A 106 -15.62 0.96 9.17
C ARG A 106 -15.79 0.13 7.90
N GLY A 107 -15.61 -1.19 7.98
CA GLY A 107 -15.85 -2.12 6.88
C GLY A 107 -14.80 -2.01 5.78
N TYR A 108 -13.52 -2.01 6.18
CA TYR A 108 -12.41 -2.16 5.26
C TYR A 108 -11.58 -3.37 5.62
N THR A 109 -11.06 -4.01 4.59
CA THR A 109 -9.93 -4.92 4.69
C THR A 109 -8.68 -4.20 4.21
N CYS A 110 -7.66 -4.15 5.06
CA CYS A 110 -6.40 -3.49 4.79
C CYS A 110 -5.24 -4.48 4.77
N LEU A 111 -4.26 -4.23 3.90
CA LEU A 111 -3.01 -4.96 3.78
C LEU A 111 -1.83 -4.07 4.14
N GLN A 112 -0.93 -4.55 4.99
CA GLN A 112 0.35 -3.91 5.26
C GLN A 112 1.46 -4.83 4.77
N VAL A 113 2.36 -4.26 3.97
CA VAL A 113 3.55 -4.93 3.48
C VAL A 113 4.78 -4.17 3.97
N GLY A 114 5.82 -4.89 4.33
CA GLY A 114 7.02 -4.31 4.91
C GLY A 114 8.14 -5.32 5.10
N ARG A 115 9.21 -4.87 5.74
CA ARG A 115 10.28 -5.73 6.25
C ARG A 115 9.86 -6.37 7.57
N VAL A 116 10.44 -7.53 7.85
CA VAL A 116 10.19 -8.26 9.09
C VAL A 116 11.47 -8.35 9.90
N GLN A 117 11.37 -7.99 11.18
CA GLN A 117 12.39 -8.23 12.18
C GLN A 117 11.68 -8.61 13.48
N ASP A 118 12.14 -9.67 14.15
CA ASP A 118 11.60 -10.14 15.43
C ASP A 118 10.07 -10.34 15.41
N GLY A 119 9.55 -10.92 14.32
CA GLY A 119 8.12 -11.17 14.11
C GLY A 119 7.27 -9.90 13.88
N LYS A 120 7.90 -8.72 13.83
CA LYS A 120 7.22 -7.44 13.61
C LYS A 120 7.36 -7.00 12.18
N LEU A 121 6.28 -6.45 11.63
CA LEU A 121 6.30 -5.78 10.34
C LEU A 121 6.75 -4.33 10.51
N GLY A 122 7.59 -3.82 9.61
CA GLY A 122 8.12 -2.48 9.68
C GLY A 122 8.82 -2.01 8.42
N PHE A 123 9.49 -0.88 8.53
CA PHE A 123 10.32 -0.32 7.47
C PHE A 123 11.76 -0.21 7.94
N VAL A 124 12.70 -0.26 7.01
CA VAL A 124 14.10 0.11 7.26
C VAL A 124 14.28 1.54 6.79
N GLY A 125 14.55 2.46 7.71
CA GLY A 125 14.71 3.89 7.42
C GLY A 125 16.06 4.22 6.79
N ARG A 126 16.22 5.50 6.41
CA ARG A 126 17.51 6.06 5.95
C ARG A 126 18.60 6.04 7.03
N ASP A 127 18.17 6.09 8.29
CA ASP A 127 19.00 5.92 9.49
C ASP A 127 19.49 4.48 9.68
N ARG A 128 19.12 3.56 8.76
CA ARG A 128 19.45 2.14 8.79
C ARG A 128 18.86 1.42 10.02
N MET A 129 17.80 1.98 10.60
CA MET A 129 17.07 1.36 11.70
C MET A 129 15.78 0.72 11.22
N PHE A 130 15.30 -0.27 11.97
CA PHE A 130 13.99 -0.86 11.80
C PHE A 130 12.94 -0.07 12.57
N HIS A 131 11.89 0.39 11.88
CA HIS A 131 10.76 1.11 12.45
C HIS A 131 9.50 0.26 12.34
N GLU A 132 8.92 -0.12 13.48
CA GLU A 132 7.71 -0.93 13.52
C GLU A 132 6.54 -0.22 12.81
N LEU A 133 5.93 -0.91 11.87
CA LEU A 133 4.68 -0.52 11.24
C LEU A 133 3.54 -1.15 12.05
N ARG A 134 2.92 -0.39 12.94
CA ARG A 134 1.81 -0.87 13.78
C ARG A 134 0.54 -1.14 12.97
N PRO A 135 -0.34 -2.07 13.41
CA PRO A 135 -1.66 -2.25 12.81
C PRO A 135 -2.41 -0.91 12.73
N GLY A 136 -3.12 -0.66 11.63
CA GLY A 136 -3.87 0.58 11.42
C GLY A 136 -3.06 1.77 10.91
N VAL A 137 -1.72 1.68 10.84
CA VAL A 137 -0.91 2.67 10.12
C VAL A 137 -1.05 2.43 8.61
N VAL A 138 -1.92 3.19 7.96
CA VAL A 138 -2.09 3.15 6.49
C VAL A 138 -1.09 4.12 5.86
N THR A 139 -0.13 3.60 5.09
CA THR A 139 0.92 4.42 4.45
C THR A 139 0.62 4.73 3.00
N ASN A 140 -0.25 3.93 2.37
CA ASN A 140 -0.79 4.18 1.05
C ASN A 140 -2.30 3.89 1.05
N PRO A 141 -3.18 4.81 0.63
CA PRO A 141 -4.63 4.55 0.54
C PRO A 141 -5.00 3.30 -0.26
N THR A 142 -4.19 2.87 -1.23
CA THR A 142 -4.45 1.65 -2.04
C THR A 142 -4.37 0.37 -1.24
N GLN A 143 -3.74 0.38 -0.06
CA GLN A 143 -3.62 -0.76 0.84
C GLN A 143 -4.93 -1.18 1.50
N CYS A 144 -5.97 -0.34 1.44
CA CYS A 144 -7.27 -0.65 2.00
C CYS A 144 -8.33 -0.70 0.90
N VAL A 145 -9.18 -1.71 0.97
CA VAL A 145 -10.38 -1.86 0.14
C VAL A 145 -11.60 -1.92 1.05
N ALA A 146 -12.71 -1.34 0.62
CA ALA A 146 -13.97 -1.53 1.34
C ALA A 146 -14.40 -2.98 1.17
N ASP A 147 -14.97 -3.55 2.22
CA ASP A 147 -15.51 -4.90 2.17
C ASP A 147 -16.68 -4.95 1.17
N ASP A 148 -16.87 -6.12 0.58
CA ASP A 148 -18.00 -6.40 -0.29
C ASP A 148 -19.32 -6.49 0.50
N GLY A 149 -20.43 -6.78 -0.16
CA GLY A 149 -21.75 -6.91 0.46
C GLY A 149 -21.88 -8.06 1.47
N ALA A 150 -20.92 -8.99 1.50
CA ALA A 150 -20.83 -10.10 2.44
C ALA A 150 -19.75 -9.90 3.51
N GLY A 151 -19.03 -8.77 3.50
CA GLY A 151 -17.97 -8.48 4.46
C GLY A 151 -16.59 -9.03 4.08
N HIS A 152 -16.38 -9.39 2.81
CA HIS A 152 -15.09 -9.90 2.32
C HIS A 152 -14.24 -8.80 1.67
N GLY A 153 -12.93 -8.85 1.91
CA GLY A 153 -11.95 -7.98 1.25
C GLY A 153 -11.31 -8.62 0.03
N PHE A 154 -11.50 -8.03 -1.15
CA PHE A 154 -10.80 -8.43 -2.38
C PHE A 154 -9.89 -7.30 -2.85
N LEU A 155 -8.59 -7.58 -2.92
CA LEU A 155 -7.58 -6.58 -3.22
C LEU A 155 -6.40 -7.23 -3.90
N ALA A 156 -5.93 -6.64 -4.99
CA ALA A 156 -4.67 -6.99 -5.62
C ALA A 156 -3.90 -5.71 -5.95
N LEU A 157 -2.66 -5.66 -5.48
CA LEU A 157 -1.75 -4.55 -5.66
C LEU A 157 -0.50 -5.04 -6.39
N HIS A 158 -0.09 -4.24 -7.37
CA HIS A 158 1.22 -4.33 -7.99
C HIS A 158 1.96 -3.02 -7.75
N TYR A 159 3.13 -3.08 -7.14
CA TYR A 159 4.07 -1.97 -7.07
C TYR A 159 5.24 -2.26 -7.98
N THR A 160 5.55 -1.35 -8.90
CA THR A 160 6.69 -1.52 -9.83
C THR A 160 8.02 -1.17 -9.16
N ALA A 161 7.98 -0.20 -8.25
CA ALA A 161 9.14 0.50 -7.72
C ALA A 161 8.93 0.85 -6.23
N LEU A 162 8.84 -0.16 -5.35
CA LEU A 162 8.85 0.08 -3.91
C LEU A 162 10.30 0.14 -3.41
N PRO A 163 10.70 1.12 -2.58
CA PRO A 163 12.04 1.14 -2.00
C PRO A 163 12.34 -0.14 -1.21
N ALA A 164 13.61 -0.56 -1.18
CA ALA A 164 14.03 -1.77 -0.51
C ALA A 164 13.65 -1.71 0.97
N GLY A 165 13.87 -0.60 1.67
CA GLY A 165 13.43 -0.48 3.06
C GLY A 165 11.90 -0.50 3.29
N ALA A 166 11.09 -0.64 2.24
CA ALA A 166 9.62 -0.58 2.24
C ALA A 166 8.99 0.75 2.67
N ASP A 167 9.75 1.71 3.19
CA ASP A 167 9.28 3.09 3.41
C ASP A 167 9.22 3.85 2.08
N PRO A 168 8.03 4.32 1.63
CA PRO A 168 7.91 5.16 0.44
C PRO A 168 8.62 6.51 0.56
N LEU A 169 9.04 6.95 1.76
CA LEU A 169 9.81 8.19 1.94
C LEU A 169 11.32 7.99 1.96
N ASN A 170 11.82 6.76 1.86
CA ASN A 170 13.26 6.53 1.85
C ASN A 170 13.95 7.14 0.63
N CYS A 171 13.26 7.25 -0.49
CA CYS A 171 13.79 7.89 -1.68
C CYS A 171 12.63 8.19 -2.61
N SER A 172 12.86 9.15 -3.49
CA SER A 172 11.93 9.51 -4.54
C SER A 172 11.98 8.45 -5.64
N THR A 173 10.87 7.76 -5.87
CA THR A 173 10.76 6.80 -6.99
C THR A 173 10.45 7.52 -8.30
N THR A 174 10.12 8.82 -8.26
CA THR A 174 9.74 9.60 -9.46
C THR A 174 10.43 10.98 -9.51
N PRO A 175 10.98 11.41 -10.65
CA PRO A 175 11.74 12.66 -10.72
C PRO A 175 10.93 13.91 -10.32
N LEU A 176 9.60 13.92 -10.46
CA LEU A 176 8.76 15.04 -10.01
C LEU A 176 8.69 15.18 -8.48
N THR A 177 8.81 14.06 -7.74
CA THR A 177 8.85 14.09 -6.27
C THR A 177 10.24 14.42 -5.71
N ALA A 178 11.30 14.50 -6.53
CA ALA A 178 12.61 14.99 -6.09
C ALA A 178 12.58 16.45 -5.60
N ARG A 179 11.52 17.22 -5.96
CA ARG A 179 11.25 18.56 -5.40
C ARG A 179 10.96 18.58 -3.89
N SER A 180 10.73 17.42 -3.27
CA SER A 180 10.52 17.28 -1.82
C SER A 180 11.82 17.08 -1.01
N GLY A 181 13.00 17.29 -1.62
CA GLY A 181 14.30 17.11 -0.96
C GLY A 181 14.73 15.64 -0.82
N LEU A 182 13.96 14.71 -1.38
CA LEU A 182 14.31 13.29 -1.42
C LEU A 182 15.19 12.99 -2.64
N SER A 183 16.34 12.34 -2.41
CA SER A 183 17.16 11.77 -3.48
C SER A 183 16.38 10.70 -4.28
N ALA A 184 16.67 10.60 -5.58
CA ALA A 184 16.09 9.56 -6.43
C ALA A 184 16.54 8.16 -5.96
N CYS A 185 15.62 7.20 -5.95
CA CYS A 185 15.94 5.81 -5.63
C CYS A 185 16.88 5.22 -6.68
N ARG A 186 17.95 4.54 -6.24
CA ARG A 186 18.75 3.73 -7.17
C ARG A 186 17.95 2.53 -7.61
N THR A 187 18.04 2.12 -8.88
CA THR A 187 17.30 0.95 -9.39
C THR A 187 17.58 -0.33 -8.58
N ALA A 188 18.81 -0.51 -8.08
CA ALA A 188 19.18 -1.63 -7.22
C ALA A 188 18.44 -1.64 -5.86
N GLU A 189 17.96 -0.49 -5.42
CA GLU A 189 17.19 -0.31 -4.18
C GLU A 189 15.68 -0.41 -4.43
N LEU A 190 15.22 -0.75 -5.63
CA LEU A 190 13.80 -0.91 -5.93
C LEU A 190 13.38 -2.38 -5.92
N ARG A 191 12.15 -2.63 -5.51
CA ARG A 191 11.46 -3.91 -5.58
C ARG A 191 10.17 -3.80 -6.37
N SER A 192 9.89 -4.84 -7.14
CA SER A 192 8.52 -5.10 -7.60
C SER A 192 7.84 -5.93 -6.53
N VAL A 193 6.62 -5.55 -6.16
CA VAL A 193 5.87 -6.22 -5.10
C VAL A 193 4.45 -6.45 -5.59
N ASP A 194 4.07 -7.72 -5.68
CA ASP A 194 2.72 -8.17 -5.97
C ASP A 194 2.12 -8.76 -4.70
N LEU A 195 0.99 -8.23 -4.26
CA LEU A 195 0.33 -8.71 -3.05
C LEU A 195 -1.18 -8.56 -3.13
N GLY A 196 -1.92 -9.34 -2.36
CA GLY A 196 -3.37 -9.25 -2.38
C GLY A 196 -4.09 -10.30 -1.56
N LEU A 197 -5.42 -10.29 -1.68
CA LEU A 197 -6.40 -11.25 -1.16
C LEU A 197 -7.28 -11.67 -2.34
N LEU A 198 -7.22 -12.94 -2.73
CA LEU A 198 -7.96 -13.46 -3.88
C LEU A 198 -9.35 -13.98 -3.50
N GLY A 199 -9.60 -14.17 -2.21
CA GLY A 199 -10.82 -14.77 -1.67
C GLY A 199 -10.70 -16.29 -1.51
N ALA A 200 -11.51 -16.84 -0.62
CA ALA A 200 -11.42 -18.24 -0.14
C ALA A 200 -11.44 -19.30 -1.26
N SER A 201 -12.13 -19.00 -2.37
CA SER A 201 -12.29 -19.88 -3.53
C SER A 201 -11.03 -20.01 -4.38
N ALA A 202 -10.00 -19.18 -4.18
CA ALA A 202 -8.75 -19.31 -4.93
C ALA A 202 -7.98 -20.56 -4.48
N THR A 203 -7.49 -21.33 -5.46
CA THR A 203 -6.86 -22.64 -5.28
C THR A 203 -5.41 -22.65 -5.74
N ALA A 204 -5.05 -21.81 -6.72
CA ALA A 204 -3.66 -21.63 -7.13
C ALA A 204 -3.44 -20.22 -7.72
N LEU A 205 -2.21 -19.74 -7.59
CA LEU A 205 -1.71 -18.53 -8.23
C LEU A 205 -0.38 -18.85 -8.91
N THR A 206 -0.23 -18.42 -10.17
CA THR A 206 0.95 -18.72 -10.98
C THR A 206 1.63 -17.44 -11.43
N ALA A 207 2.91 -17.31 -11.07
CA ALA A 207 3.79 -16.25 -11.51
C ALA A 207 4.28 -16.47 -12.95
N ARG A 208 4.79 -15.41 -13.56
CA ARG A 208 5.44 -15.46 -14.87
C ARG A 208 6.64 -16.39 -14.81
N GLY A 209 6.76 -17.26 -15.81
CA GLY A 209 7.73 -18.36 -15.80
C GLY A 209 7.17 -19.67 -15.21
N GLY A 210 5.90 -19.70 -14.82
CA GLY A 210 5.21 -20.93 -14.40
C GLY A 210 5.38 -21.30 -12.93
N ALA A 211 6.11 -20.51 -12.15
CA ALA A 211 6.29 -20.76 -10.73
C ALA A 211 4.97 -20.59 -9.97
N LYS A 212 4.66 -21.54 -9.06
CA LYS A 212 3.53 -21.43 -8.14
C LYS A 212 3.85 -20.39 -7.07
N VAL A 213 2.85 -19.60 -6.70
CA VAL A 213 2.90 -18.64 -5.59
C VAL A 213 2.05 -19.17 -4.46
N ASP A 214 2.58 -19.13 -3.24
CA ASP A 214 1.87 -19.59 -2.05
C ASP A 214 0.63 -18.73 -1.78
N LEU A 215 -0.47 -19.43 -1.43
CA LEU A 215 -1.70 -18.81 -0.97
C LEU A 215 -1.77 -18.89 0.56
N LEU A 216 -2.03 -17.75 1.19
CA LEU A 216 -1.82 -17.50 2.61
C LEU A 216 -3.14 -17.24 3.31
N GLY A 217 -3.39 -17.96 4.40
CA GLY A 217 -4.59 -17.76 5.23
C GLY A 217 -5.92 -18.06 4.53
N PRO A 218 -7.05 -17.76 5.20
CA PRO A 218 -8.40 -18.11 4.71
C PRO A 218 -8.81 -17.31 3.47
N ASP A 219 -8.37 -16.06 3.36
CA ASP A 219 -8.70 -15.16 2.26
C ASP A 219 -7.79 -15.33 1.04
N ARG A 220 -6.95 -16.38 1.05
CA ARG A 220 -6.00 -16.74 -0.01
C ARG A 220 -5.14 -15.54 -0.41
N GLY A 221 -4.52 -14.94 0.59
CA GLY A 221 -3.59 -13.85 0.39
C GLY A 221 -2.31 -14.31 -0.32
N TYR A 222 -1.54 -13.39 -0.88
CA TYR A 222 -0.26 -13.73 -1.50
C TYR A 222 0.71 -12.57 -1.39
N LEU A 223 2.00 -12.88 -1.41
CA LEU A 223 3.08 -11.90 -1.50
C LEU A 223 4.18 -12.46 -2.42
N LEU A 224 4.50 -11.71 -3.47
CA LEU A 224 5.60 -11.99 -4.40
C LEU A 224 6.48 -10.75 -4.50
N VAL A 225 7.77 -10.92 -4.23
CA VAL A 225 8.75 -9.84 -4.29
C VAL A 225 9.80 -10.15 -5.35
N GLY A 226 10.04 -9.20 -6.24
CA GLY A 226 11.02 -9.28 -7.30
C GLY A 226 11.92 -8.05 -7.36
N LYS A 227 12.94 -8.09 -8.22
CA LYS A 227 13.74 -6.90 -8.53
C LYS A 227 12.84 -5.84 -9.16
N GLY A 228 12.92 -4.61 -8.66
CA GLY A 228 12.14 -3.47 -9.17
C GLY A 228 12.76 -2.88 -10.42
N ARG A 229 12.07 -1.91 -11.01
CA ARG A 229 12.60 -1.10 -12.12
C ARG A 229 12.31 0.37 -11.83
N ALA A 230 13.19 1.24 -12.28
CA ALA A 230 12.92 2.67 -12.21
C ALA A 230 11.67 3.00 -13.06
N PRO A 231 10.75 3.84 -12.57
CA PRO A 231 9.64 4.33 -13.37
C PRO A 231 10.13 5.01 -14.64
N GLN A 232 9.42 4.82 -15.75
CA GLN A 232 9.79 5.46 -17.00
C GLN A 232 9.25 6.89 -17.05
N VAL A 233 10.08 7.81 -17.54
CA VAL A 233 9.70 9.20 -17.77
C VAL A 233 9.53 9.38 -19.28
N LYS A 234 8.34 9.80 -19.71
CA LYS A 234 8.07 10.17 -21.10
C LYS A 234 7.78 11.66 -21.17
N THR A 235 8.56 12.38 -21.97
CA THR A 235 8.23 13.75 -22.37
C THR A 235 7.18 13.70 -23.47
N VAL A 236 6.05 14.37 -23.27
CA VAL A 236 5.01 14.52 -24.29
C VAL A 236 5.23 15.83 -25.05
N HIS A 237 4.73 15.90 -26.29
CA HIS A 237 4.77 17.14 -27.08
C HIS A 237 4.23 18.33 -26.27
N GLY A 238 4.98 19.43 -26.22
CA GLY A 238 4.69 20.59 -25.37
C GLY A 238 5.49 20.65 -24.05
N GLY A 239 6.46 19.76 -23.82
CA GLY A 239 7.35 19.80 -22.66
C GLY A 239 6.75 19.24 -21.37
N ALA A 240 5.53 18.69 -21.43
CA ALA A 240 4.90 18.01 -20.30
C ALA A 240 5.64 16.71 -19.99
N ILE A 241 6.02 16.51 -18.72
CA ILE A 241 6.64 15.28 -18.24
C ILE A 241 5.54 14.34 -17.74
N MET A 242 5.36 13.19 -18.39
CA MET A 242 4.53 12.10 -17.86
C MET A 242 5.40 11.01 -17.24
N ILE A 243 5.06 10.65 -16.00
CA ILE A 243 5.63 9.48 -15.34
C ILE A 243 4.74 8.29 -15.68
N VAL A 244 5.34 7.27 -16.28
CA VAL A 244 4.70 5.97 -16.49
C VAL A 244 5.04 5.10 -15.28
N ASP A 245 4.13 5.09 -14.31
CA ASP A 245 4.13 4.12 -13.22
C ASP A 245 3.16 2.97 -13.56
N ASP A 246 3.70 1.76 -13.62
CA ASP A 246 2.94 0.54 -13.87
C ASP A 246 2.31 -0.02 -12.60
N SER A 247 2.40 0.68 -11.47
CA SER A 247 1.71 0.27 -10.26
C SER A 247 0.20 0.18 -10.49
N ARG A 248 -0.43 -0.88 -9.98
CA ARG A 248 -1.85 -1.19 -10.16
C ARG A 248 -2.49 -1.51 -8.83
N ALA A 249 -3.76 -1.18 -8.73
CA ALA A 249 -4.59 -1.50 -7.59
C ALA A 249 -6.00 -1.84 -8.09
N ALA A 250 -6.43 -3.07 -7.88
CA ALA A 250 -7.70 -3.60 -8.39
C ALA A 250 -8.30 -4.66 -7.45
N LEU A 251 -9.52 -5.12 -7.73
CA LEU A 251 -10.15 -6.22 -6.96
C LEU A 251 -9.47 -7.57 -7.22
N THR A 252 -9.03 -7.80 -8.46
CA THR A 252 -8.30 -9.00 -8.88
C THR A 252 -6.95 -8.62 -9.48
N PRO A 253 -5.99 -9.56 -9.56
CA PRO A 253 -4.65 -9.24 -10.07
C PRO A 253 -4.67 -8.54 -11.42
N SER A 254 -3.82 -7.52 -11.53
CA SER A 254 -3.46 -6.82 -12.77
C SER A 254 -1.97 -6.55 -12.68
N SER A 255 -1.16 -7.46 -13.21
CA SER A 255 0.28 -7.47 -12.97
C SER A 255 1.06 -8.08 -14.13
N PRO A 256 2.23 -7.53 -14.49
CA PRO A 256 3.13 -8.15 -15.46
C PRO A 256 3.90 -9.36 -14.90
N LYS A 257 3.80 -9.62 -13.58
CA LYS A 257 4.51 -10.70 -12.87
C LYS A 257 3.65 -11.93 -12.62
N LEU A 258 2.33 -11.79 -12.71
CA LEU A 258 1.37 -12.88 -12.52
C LEU A 258 0.77 -13.26 -13.86
N THR A 259 0.39 -14.53 -14.01
CA THR A 259 -0.13 -15.06 -15.29
C THR A 259 -1.45 -15.78 -15.16
N ARG A 260 -1.73 -16.39 -14.01
CA ARG A 260 -2.93 -17.21 -13.83
C ARG A 260 -3.39 -17.24 -12.38
N VAL A 261 -4.69 -17.21 -12.18
CA VAL A 261 -5.35 -17.54 -10.91
C VAL A 261 -6.37 -18.64 -11.17
N ASP A 262 -6.36 -19.70 -10.37
CA ASP A 262 -7.33 -20.79 -10.44
C ASP A 262 -8.29 -20.75 -9.25
N TYR A 263 -9.59 -20.87 -9.53
CA TYR A 263 -10.68 -20.91 -8.56
C TYR A 263 -11.45 -22.24 -8.67
N GLY A 264 -10.73 -23.37 -8.63
CA GLY A 264 -11.30 -24.69 -8.89
C GLY A 264 -11.70 -24.84 -10.37
N ALA A 265 -13.00 -24.82 -10.66
CA ALA A 265 -13.53 -25.01 -12.01
C ALA A 265 -13.30 -23.81 -12.95
N ARG A 266 -12.95 -22.64 -12.41
CA ARG A 266 -12.71 -21.41 -13.19
C ARG A 266 -11.24 -21.02 -13.14
N THR A 267 -10.64 -20.82 -14.30
CA THR A 267 -9.30 -20.26 -14.43
C THR A 267 -9.38 -18.84 -15.01
N CYS A 268 -8.59 -17.93 -14.46
CA CYS A 268 -8.41 -16.58 -14.96
C CYS A 268 -6.98 -16.39 -15.45
N ARG A 269 -6.81 -15.81 -16.65
CA ARG A 269 -5.53 -15.32 -17.13
C ARG A 269 -5.29 -13.89 -16.65
N VAL A 270 -4.15 -13.66 -16.01
CA VAL A 270 -3.75 -12.34 -15.52
C VAL A 270 -3.01 -11.57 -16.61
N THR A 271 -3.44 -10.34 -16.84
CA THR A 271 -2.88 -9.39 -17.81
C THR A 271 -2.87 -7.99 -17.22
N THR A 272 -1.95 -7.13 -17.65
CA THR A 272 -1.99 -5.74 -17.19
C THR A 272 -3.21 -5.03 -17.77
N THR A 273 -4.04 -4.45 -16.90
CA THR A 273 -5.25 -3.70 -17.25
C THR A 273 -5.42 -2.48 -16.36
N THR A 274 -6.11 -1.46 -16.90
CA THR A 274 -6.57 -0.28 -16.17
C THR A 274 -7.98 -0.44 -15.61
N ASP A 275 -8.65 -1.58 -15.86
CA ASP A 275 -9.94 -1.88 -15.24
C ASP A 275 -9.75 -1.99 -13.71
N PRO A 276 -10.48 -1.20 -12.90
CA PRO A 276 -10.43 -1.31 -11.44
C PRO A 276 -10.81 -2.69 -10.88
N ARG A 277 -11.48 -3.55 -11.66
CA ARG A 277 -11.77 -4.93 -11.27
C ARG A 277 -10.60 -5.87 -11.49
N GLY A 278 -9.59 -5.48 -12.26
CA GLY A 278 -8.43 -6.30 -12.60
C GLY A 278 -8.72 -7.27 -13.74
N SER A 279 -7.80 -8.18 -14.04
CA SER A 279 -7.90 -9.05 -15.23
C SER A 279 -9.03 -10.07 -15.13
N CYS A 280 -9.42 -10.45 -13.91
CA CYS A 280 -10.38 -11.53 -13.68
C CYS A 280 -11.83 -11.05 -13.57
N GLY A 281 -12.07 -9.74 -13.64
CA GLY A 281 -13.37 -9.14 -13.39
C GLY A 281 -13.79 -9.38 -11.94
N ASP A 282 -14.98 -9.92 -11.73
CA ASP A 282 -15.52 -10.17 -10.40
C ASP A 282 -14.95 -11.52 -9.88
N PRO A 283 -14.23 -11.52 -8.74
CA PRO A 283 -13.69 -12.74 -8.17
C PRO A 283 -14.83 -13.64 -7.65
N PRO A 284 -14.71 -14.96 -7.75
CA PRO A 284 -15.69 -15.87 -7.15
C PRO A 284 -15.91 -15.60 -5.66
N GLY A 285 -17.18 -15.48 -5.25
CA GLY A 285 -17.56 -15.13 -3.89
C GLY A 285 -17.74 -13.62 -3.64
N PHE A 286 -17.44 -12.76 -4.61
CA PHE A 286 -17.70 -11.33 -4.51
C PHE A 286 -19.20 -11.02 -4.53
N VAL A 287 -19.65 -10.26 -3.53
CA VAL A 287 -21.01 -9.75 -3.42
C VAL A 287 -21.01 -8.23 -3.61
N PRO A 288 -21.68 -7.67 -4.63
CA PRO A 288 -21.73 -6.22 -4.80
C PRO A 288 -22.34 -5.52 -3.57
N ILE A 289 -21.76 -4.39 -3.16
CA ILE A 289 -22.25 -3.61 -2.01
C ILE A 289 -23.70 -3.13 -2.29
N PRO A 290 -24.67 -3.44 -1.43
CA PRO A 290 -26.05 -2.97 -1.57
C PRO A 290 -26.13 -1.45 -1.62
N LYS A 291 -27.07 -0.94 -2.41
CA LYS A 291 -27.26 0.51 -2.56
C LYS A 291 -28.69 0.90 -2.23
N PRO A 292 -28.90 1.90 -1.36
CA PRO A 292 -30.24 2.43 -1.15
C PRO A 292 -30.76 2.99 -2.46
N GLY A 293 -32.05 2.87 -2.71
CA GLY A 293 -32.82 3.51 -3.77
C GLY A 293 -32.80 5.04 -3.66
N ASN A 294 -33.35 5.72 -4.67
CA ASN A 294 -33.44 7.19 -4.62
C ASN A 294 -34.51 7.68 -3.63
N VAL A 295 -35.54 6.86 -3.40
CA VAL A 295 -36.62 7.17 -2.45
C VAL A 295 -36.13 6.99 -1.01
N ASP A 296 -35.32 5.96 -0.76
CA ASP A 296 -34.79 5.62 0.57
C ASP A 296 -33.92 6.72 1.18
N VAL A 297 -33.29 7.58 0.37
CA VAL A 297 -32.38 8.62 0.87
C VAL A 297 -33.05 9.98 1.05
N ARG A 298 -34.34 10.13 0.73
CA ARG A 298 -35.02 11.42 0.81
C ARG A 298 -35.32 11.78 2.27
N ALA A 299 -35.01 13.00 2.65
CA ALA A 299 -35.39 13.58 3.94
C ALA A 299 -35.37 15.11 3.84
N SER A 300 -36.21 15.80 4.60
CA SER A 300 -36.22 17.26 4.62
C SER A 300 -34.92 17.81 5.20
N VAL A 301 -34.33 18.76 4.50
CA VAL A 301 -33.14 19.50 4.95
C VAL A 301 -33.56 20.89 5.38
N HIS A 302 -33.00 21.35 6.50
CA HIS A 302 -33.12 22.73 6.94
C HIS A 302 -31.76 23.40 6.90
N ALA A 303 -31.69 24.60 6.37
CA ALA A 303 -30.47 25.40 6.35
C ALA A 303 -30.78 26.81 6.83
N ARG A 304 -29.90 27.38 7.66
CA ARG A 304 -30.00 28.77 8.13
C ARG A 304 -28.63 29.36 8.38
N PHE A 305 -28.51 30.68 8.26
CA PHE A 305 -27.29 31.38 8.65
C PHE A 305 -27.13 31.38 10.18
N ILE A 306 -25.87 31.31 10.62
CA ILE A 306 -25.45 31.52 11.99
C ILE A 306 -24.34 32.57 11.96
N GLY A 307 -24.70 33.80 12.30
CA GLY A 307 -23.84 34.95 12.07
C GLY A 307 -23.64 35.24 10.57
N ALA A 308 -22.60 36.02 10.26
CA ALA A 308 -22.35 36.49 8.90
C ALA A 308 -21.52 35.53 8.02
N HIS A 309 -20.96 34.46 8.60
CA HIS A 309 -19.90 33.65 7.98
C HIS A 309 -20.13 32.14 7.99
N ALA A 310 -21.29 31.67 8.47
CA ALA A 310 -21.57 30.24 8.53
C ALA A 310 -23.02 29.93 8.17
N LEU A 311 -23.21 28.84 7.44
CA LEU A 311 -24.50 28.21 7.20
C LEU A 311 -24.57 26.92 8.00
N ARG A 312 -25.58 26.78 8.87
CA ARG A 312 -25.89 25.53 9.57
C ARG A 312 -26.92 24.75 8.78
N ILE A 313 -26.54 23.55 8.38
CA ILE A 313 -27.40 22.57 7.72
C ILE A 313 -27.77 21.49 8.74
N ARG A 314 -29.06 21.15 8.80
CA ARG A 314 -29.61 20.10 9.68
C ARG A 314 -30.59 19.21 8.93
N PHE A 315 -30.50 17.90 9.12
CA PHE A 315 -31.48 16.93 8.61
C PHE A 315 -31.48 15.67 9.49
N ARG A 316 -32.54 14.85 9.40
CA ARG A 316 -32.53 13.49 9.96
C ARG A 316 -32.03 12.51 8.91
N ALA A 317 -31.05 11.67 9.25
CA ALA A 317 -30.47 10.72 8.32
C ALA A 317 -31.47 9.59 7.98
N PRO A 318 -31.97 9.48 6.74
CA PRO A 318 -32.89 8.40 6.39
C PRO A 318 -32.18 7.04 6.20
N VAL A 319 -30.85 7.05 5.99
CA VAL A 319 -30.04 5.84 5.80
C VAL A 319 -28.80 5.94 6.68
N ALA A 320 -28.43 4.86 7.33
CA ALA A 320 -27.23 4.85 8.15
C ALA A 320 -25.96 4.98 7.30
N VAL A 321 -24.97 5.65 7.86
CA VAL A 321 -23.57 5.60 7.43
C VAL A 321 -22.85 4.73 8.45
N THR A 322 -22.67 3.45 8.16
CA THR A 322 -22.04 2.51 9.11
C THR A 322 -20.55 2.30 8.86
N GLY A 323 -20.05 2.74 7.71
CA GLY A 323 -18.66 2.61 7.32
C GLY A 323 -18.26 3.66 6.29
N ALA A 324 -17.00 3.66 5.85
CA ALA A 324 -16.53 4.61 4.84
C ALA A 324 -16.88 4.18 3.40
N ASN A 325 -17.80 3.24 3.23
CA ASN A 325 -18.45 2.93 1.96
C ASN A 325 -19.59 3.91 1.63
N ALA A 326 -20.01 4.75 2.58
CA ALA A 326 -20.99 5.79 2.37
C ALA A 326 -20.67 7.05 3.19
N ALA A 327 -21.26 8.17 2.80
CA ALA A 327 -21.31 9.38 3.60
C ALA A 327 -22.45 10.29 3.09
N TYR A 328 -22.91 11.16 3.96
CA TYR A 328 -23.63 12.35 3.51
C TYR A 328 -22.63 13.41 3.05
N ASN A 329 -22.92 14.06 1.94
CA ASN A 329 -22.18 15.20 1.42
C ASN A 329 -23.10 16.42 1.43
N VAL A 330 -22.57 17.52 1.96
CA VAL A 330 -23.22 18.83 1.91
C VAL A 330 -22.44 19.67 0.91
N LEU A 331 -23.12 20.15 -0.12
CA LEU A 331 -22.59 21.07 -1.12
C LEU A 331 -23.39 22.38 -1.07
N VAL A 332 -22.71 23.49 -0.84
CA VAL A 332 -23.28 24.84 -0.85
C VAL A 332 -22.75 25.56 -2.07
N ARG A 333 -23.62 25.85 -3.04
CA ARG A 333 -23.28 26.71 -4.18
C ARG A 333 -23.45 28.17 -3.77
N LEU A 334 -22.39 28.94 -3.98
CA LEU A 334 -22.32 30.34 -3.61
C LEU A 334 -23.02 31.22 -4.67
N PRO A 335 -23.47 32.44 -4.30
CA PRO A 335 -23.83 33.47 -5.27
C PRO A 335 -22.64 33.84 -6.17
N HIS A 336 -22.88 34.59 -7.26
CA HIS A 336 -21.83 35.02 -8.21
C HIS A 336 -20.92 36.12 -7.61
N CYS A 337 -20.13 35.78 -6.60
CA CYS A 337 -19.31 36.74 -5.85
C CYS A 337 -17.89 36.21 -5.53
N ASP A 338 -17.57 34.96 -5.87
CA ASP A 338 -16.26 34.35 -5.65
C ASP A 338 -15.84 33.49 -6.87
N THR A 339 -14.53 33.28 -7.05
CA THR A 339 -13.95 32.35 -8.05
C THR A 339 -14.32 30.90 -7.76
N SER A 340 -14.64 30.59 -6.50
CA SER A 340 -15.17 29.29 -6.09
C SER A 340 -16.69 29.23 -6.25
N THR A 341 -17.18 28.29 -7.07
CA THR A 341 -18.62 28.15 -7.35
C THR A 341 -19.37 27.31 -6.30
N ALA A 342 -18.65 26.59 -5.43
CA ALA A 342 -19.24 25.80 -4.36
C ALA A 342 -18.24 25.44 -3.24
N VAL A 343 -18.76 25.30 -2.01
CA VAL A 343 -18.03 24.73 -0.86
C VAL A 343 -18.74 23.45 -0.44
N GLY A 344 -17.99 22.39 -0.16
CA GLY A 344 -18.59 21.14 0.28
C GLY A 344 -17.70 20.28 1.15
N THR A 345 -18.33 19.39 1.90
CA THR A 345 -17.66 18.52 2.87
C THR A 345 -18.52 17.28 3.09
N ASP A 346 -17.86 16.17 3.35
CA ASP A 346 -18.53 14.93 3.73
C ASP A 346 -18.77 14.92 5.26
N VAL A 347 -19.75 14.13 5.67
CA VAL A 347 -19.95 13.76 7.07
C VAL A 347 -18.99 12.62 7.36
N GLU A 348 -17.89 12.94 8.02
CA GLU A 348 -16.73 12.04 8.18
C GLU A 348 -16.85 11.05 9.34
N HIS A 349 -18.07 10.80 9.82
CA HIS A 349 -18.34 9.86 10.92
C HIS A 349 -19.50 8.93 10.59
N ASN A 350 -19.65 7.88 11.42
CA ASN A 350 -20.81 7.00 11.34
C ASN A 350 -22.07 7.75 11.77
N VAL A 351 -23.19 7.49 11.10
CA VAL A 351 -24.48 8.14 11.35
C VAL A 351 -25.54 7.04 11.44
N ALA A 352 -26.31 7.01 12.52
CA ALA A 352 -27.41 6.06 12.66
C ALA A 352 -28.64 6.50 11.83
N VAL A 353 -29.52 5.55 11.48
CA VAL A 353 -30.84 5.88 10.92
C VAL A 353 -31.61 6.75 11.92
N GLY A 354 -32.21 7.83 11.44
CA GLY A 354 -32.99 8.78 12.25
C GLY A 354 -32.16 9.80 13.04
N GLU A 355 -30.82 9.63 13.08
CA GLU A 355 -29.90 10.55 13.74
C GLU A 355 -30.00 11.95 13.11
N THR A 356 -29.96 12.97 13.96
CA THR A 356 -29.90 14.36 13.48
C THR A 356 -28.47 14.71 13.10
N VAL A 357 -28.23 14.86 11.81
CA VAL A 357 -26.97 15.39 11.29
C VAL A 357 -27.00 16.90 11.33
N VAL A 358 -25.97 17.51 11.92
CA VAL A 358 -25.74 18.95 11.91
C VAL A 358 -24.37 19.24 11.32
N LYS A 359 -24.30 20.13 10.33
CA LYS A 359 -23.04 20.54 9.71
C LYS A 359 -23.04 22.05 9.52
N ASP A 360 -21.99 22.68 10.03
CA ASP A 360 -21.72 24.09 9.81
C ASP A 360 -20.72 24.23 8.66
N ILE A 361 -21.08 25.04 7.68
CA ILE A 361 -20.26 25.33 6.50
C ILE A 361 -19.86 26.79 6.57
N ALA A 362 -18.56 27.03 6.66
CA ALA A 362 -18.02 28.37 6.51
C ALA A 362 -18.33 28.89 5.10
N VAL A 363 -18.89 30.08 5.03
CA VAL A 363 -19.20 30.80 3.78
C VAL A 363 -18.56 32.18 3.85
N GLY A 364 -17.97 32.63 2.75
CA GLY A 364 -17.24 33.90 2.69
C GLY A 364 -18.09 35.10 3.14
N SER A 365 -17.44 36.08 3.77
CA SER A 365 -18.06 37.26 4.37
C SER A 365 -18.76 38.18 3.37
N GLY A 366 -18.23 38.32 2.14
CA GLY A 366 -18.64 39.34 1.17
C GLY A 366 -19.79 38.97 0.22
N CYS A 367 -20.42 37.82 0.40
CA CYS A 367 -21.42 37.32 -0.54
C CYS A 367 -22.83 37.46 0.03
N ASN A 368 -23.66 38.34 -0.56
CA ASN A 368 -25.10 38.41 -0.28
C ASN A 368 -25.89 37.70 -1.38
N GLY A 369 -27.13 37.30 -1.09
CA GLY A 369 -28.03 36.68 -2.06
C GLY A 369 -28.33 35.20 -1.79
N ARG A 370 -28.69 34.47 -2.86
CA ARG A 370 -29.29 33.12 -2.77
C ARG A 370 -28.22 32.03 -2.79
N TYR A 371 -28.09 31.32 -1.67
CA TYR A 371 -27.25 30.13 -1.53
C TYR A 371 -28.08 28.88 -1.82
N ARG A 372 -27.56 27.97 -2.65
CA ARG A 372 -28.21 26.68 -2.93
C ARG A 372 -27.47 25.57 -2.21
N VAL A 373 -28.13 24.96 -1.23
CA VAL A 373 -27.64 23.79 -0.50
C VAL A 373 -28.17 22.53 -1.15
N VAL A 374 -27.27 21.58 -1.41
CA VAL A 374 -27.60 20.24 -1.85
C VAL A 374 -27.02 19.27 -0.84
N VAL A 375 -27.89 18.48 -0.21
CA VAL A 375 -27.46 17.34 0.60
C VAL A 375 -27.63 16.09 -0.24
N SER A 376 -26.57 15.28 -0.32
CA SER A 376 -26.60 14.02 -1.06
C SER A 376 -26.03 12.88 -0.23
N TYR A 377 -26.62 11.70 -0.35
CA TYR A 377 -26.06 10.45 0.14
C TYR A 377 -25.16 9.87 -0.95
N ARG A 378 -23.86 9.78 -0.66
CA ARG A 378 -22.88 9.19 -1.56
C ARG A 378 -22.52 7.81 -1.04
N SER A 379 -22.50 6.84 -1.93
CA SER A 379 -22.00 5.50 -1.67
C SER A 379 -20.87 5.16 -2.64
N ARG A 380 -20.01 4.23 -2.25
CA ARG A 380 -19.00 3.64 -3.14
C ARG A 380 -19.67 3.02 -4.36
N ARG A 381 -18.90 2.82 -5.43
CA ARG A 381 -19.34 1.99 -6.56
C ARG A 381 -19.61 0.56 -6.04
N PRO A 382 -20.52 -0.22 -6.68
CA PRO A 382 -20.75 -1.62 -6.26
C PRO A 382 -19.44 -2.42 -6.25
N TYR A 383 -18.53 -2.05 -7.15
CA TYR A 383 -17.14 -2.50 -7.21
C TYR A 383 -16.22 -1.42 -6.64
N PRO A 384 -15.67 -1.59 -5.42
CA PRO A 384 -14.78 -0.60 -4.84
C PRO A 384 -13.51 -0.49 -5.67
N ARG A 385 -12.99 0.74 -5.81
CA ARG A 385 -11.65 0.96 -6.37
C ARG A 385 -10.67 1.03 -5.20
N PRO A 386 -9.64 0.17 -5.14
CA PRO A 386 -8.57 0.31 -4.17
C PRO A 386 -7.96 1.71 -4.23
N GLY A 387 -7.71 2.32 -3.07
CA GLY A 387 -7.11 3.67 -2.97
C GLY A 387 -8.00 4.83 -3.37
N SER A 388 -9.19 4.57 -3.91
CA SER A 388 -10.21 5.61 -4.03
C SER A 388 -10.93 5.71 -2.68
N SER A 389 -10.68 6.78 -1.94
CA SER A 389 -11.58 7.23 -0.86
C SER A 389 -12.84 7.92 -1.42
N GLY A 390 -12.85 8.20 -2.72
CA GLY A 390 -13.93 8.92 -3.39
C GLY A 390 -15.21 8.12 -3.47
N LEU A 391 -16.22 8.56 -2.72
CA LEU A 391 -17.60 8.12 -2.91
C LEU A 391 -18.12 8.58 -4.27
N ARG A 392 -19.12 7.90 -4.85
CA ARG A 392 -19.63 8.27 -6.18
C ARG A 392 -20.12 9.71 -6.18
N TYR A 393 -19.80 10.43 -7.25
CA TYR A 393 -20.35 11.75 -7.55
C TYR A 393 -21.05 11.72 -8.92
N PRO A 394 -22.23 12.34 -9.08
CA PRO A 394 -23.06 12.90 -8.00
C PRO A 394 -23.63 11.79 -7.09
N GLY A 395 -23.86 12.12 -5.82
CA GLY A 395 -24.59 11.26 -4.88
C GLY A 395 -26.09 11.23 -5.17
N LYS A 396 -26.83 10.38 -4.45
CA LYS A 396 -28.29 10.40 -4.46
C LYS A 396 -28.77 11.56 -3.62
N ILE A 397 -29.75 12.32 -4.10
CA ILE A 397 -30.12 13.58 -3.46
C ILE A 397 -31.04 13.32 -2.29
N VAL A 398 -30.64 13.81 -1.12
CA VAL A 398 -31.45 13.82 0.09
C VAL A 398 -32.48 14.93 -0.02
N ASP A 399 -32.00 16.16 -0.27
CA ASP A 399 -32.83 17.34 -0.53
C ASP A 399 -32.03 18.48 -1.18
N ARG A 400 -32.75 19.50 -1.63
CA ARG A 400 -32.19 20.79 -2.05
C ARG A 400 -32.95 21.92 -1.38
N VAL A 401 -32.22 22.82 -0.72
CA VAL A 401 -32.81 24.02 -0.13
C VAL A 401 -32.10 25.27 -0.58
N THR A 402 -32.84 26.37 -0.62
CA THR A 402 -32.29 27.70 -0.91
C THR A 402 -32.42 28.55 0.34
N VAL A 403 -31.35 29.24 0.69
CA VAL A 403 -31.33 30.21 1.80
C VAL A 403 -30.81 31.52 1.26
N THR A 404 -31.47 32.62 1.61
CA THR A 404 -31.01 33.96 1.25
C THR A 404 -30.26 34.55 2.43
N LYS A 405 -29.05 35.04 2.19
CA LYS A 405 -28.36 35.92 3.13
C LYS A 405 -28.93 37.33 2.91
N PRO A 406 -29.50 37.96 3.94
CA PRO A 406 -29.99 39.33 3.84
C PRO A 406 -28.89 40.31 3.45
#